data_AF-A0A962F8Q2-F1
#
_entry.id   AF-A0A962F8Q2-F1
#
_cell.length_a   1.000
_cell.length_b   1.000
_cell.length_c   1.000
_cell.angle_alpha   90.00
_cell.angle_beta   90.00
_cell.angle_gamma   90.00
#
_symmetry.space_group_name_H-M   'P 1'
#
loop_
_entity.id
_entity.type
_entity.pdbx_description
1 polymer ?
#
loop_
_entity_poly.entity_id
_entity_poly.type
_entity_poly.pdbx_seq_one_letter_code
_entity_poly.pdbx_strand_id
1 'polypeptide(L)'
;MTLRQATHRFTAATNGQGLHDITDAIADWLARQRPETGLLTIFCRHTSASLVIQENADPSVQRDLARAFARLAPENAGYEHDMEGADDM
;
A
#
# COMPACT_ATOMS: atom_id res chain seq x y z
N MET A 1 16.75 13.54 25.82
CA MET A 1 16.00 12.48 25.11
C MET A 1 16.89 11.96 23.99
N THR A 2 17.21 10.67 23.97
CA THR A 2 17.99 10.06 22.89
C THR A 2 17.04 9.62 21.78
N LEU A 3 17.28 10.06 20.55
CA LEU A 3 16.53 9.59 19.39
C LEU A 3 16.86 8.12 19.14
N ARG A 4 15.85 7.25 19.15
CA ARG A 4 15.98 5.83 18.80
C ARG A 4 15.41 5.61 17.41
N GLN A 5 16.20 5.02 16.53
CA GLN A 5 15.79 4.62 15.18
C GLN A 5 15.75 3.10 15.08
N ALA A 6 14.72 2.57 14.44
CA ALA A 6 14.59 1.16 14.10
C ALA A 6 14.09 1.05 12.67
N THR A 7 14.56 0.03 11.94
CA THR A 7 14.15 -0.23 10.56
C THR A 7 13.70 -1.68 10.42
N HIS A 8 12.79 -1.91 9.48
CA HIS A 8 12.30 -3.23 9.15
C HIS A 8 11.85 -3.29 7.70
N ARG A 9 11.88 -4.49 7.12
CA ARG A 9 11.37 -4.75 5.78
C ARG A 9 10.28 -5.80 5.88
N PHE A 10 9.09 -5.42 5.44
CA PHE A 10 7.97 -6.34 5.25
C PHE A 10 7.88 -6.77 3.79
N THR A 11 7.26 -7.92 3.57
CA THR A 11 6.83 -8.39 2.26
C THR A 11 5.36 -8.76 2.38
N ALA A 12 4.52 -8.13 1.57
CA ALA A 12 3.11 -8.50 1.44
C ALA A 12 2.97 -9.39 0.20
N ALA A 13 2.52 -10.62 0.38
CA ALA A 13 2.14 -11.47 -0.75
C ALA A 13 0.77 -11.03 -1.25
N THR A 14 0.66 -10.76 -2.55
CA THR A 14 -0.59 -10.36 -3.20
C THR A 14 -1.03 -11.43 -4.19
N ASN A 15 -2.32 -11.44 -4.53
CA ASN A 15 -2.89 -12.32 -5.54
C ASN A 15 -3.68 -11.46 -6.54
N GLY A 16 -2.96 -10.87 -7.49
CA GLY A 16 -3.50 -9.90 -8.44
C GLY A 16 -3.69 -8.50 -7.86
N GLN A 17 -4.31 -7.63 -8.66
CA GLN A 17 -4.62 -6.24 -8.31
C GLN A 17 -5.62 -6.18 -7.16
N GLY A 18 -5.37 -5.29 -6.19
CA GLY A 18 -6.30 -5.09 -5.08
C GLY A 18 -5.76 -4.19 -3.97
N LEU A 19 -6.61 -3.97 -2.97
CA LEU A 19 -6.24 -3.33 -1.72
C LEU A 19 -5.85 -4.39 -0.71
N HIS A 20 -4.60 -4.34 -0.24
CA HIS A 20 -4.07 -5.29 0.73
C HIS A 20 -3.81 -4.58 2.06
N ASP A 21 -4.49 -5.01 3.12
CA ASP A 21 -4.29 -4.44 4.45
C ASP A 21 -2.97 -4.96 5.05
N ILE A 22 -2.13 -4.03 5.49
CA ILE A 22 -0.83 -4.29 6.14
C ILE A 22 -0.77 -3.70 7.56
N THR A 23 -1.89 -3.20 8.07
CA THR A 23 -1.97 -2.47 9.34
C THR A 23 -1.49 -3.32 10.51
N ASP A 24 -1.98 -4.55 10.63
CA ASP A 24 -1.65 -5.44 11.75
C ASP A 24 -0.15 -5.80 11.76
N ALA A 25 0.44 -6.09 10.60
CA ALA A 25 1.86 -6.39 10.49
C ALA A 25 2.75 -5.22 10.97
N ILE A 26 2.35 -3.99 10.65
CA ILE A 26 3.04 -2.78 11.09
C ILE A 26 2.83 -2.55 12.59
N ALA A 27 1.59 -2.69 13.07
CA ALA A 27 1.22 -2.51 14.47
C ALA A 27 1.98 -3.49 15.38
N ASP A 28 2.08 -4.76 14.98
CA ASP A 28 2.83 -5.79 15.68
C ASP A 28 4.32 -5.43 15.81
N TRP A 29 4.91 -4.92 14.73
CA TRP A 29 6.31 -4.50 14.77
C TRP A 29 6.52 -3.26 15.64
N LEU A 30 5.63 -2.27 15.56
CA LEU A 30 5.66 -1.07 16.40
C LEU A 30 5.53 -1.42 17.88
N ALA A 31 4.63 -2.33 18.24
CA ALA A 31 4.43 -2.77 19.61
C ALA A 31 5.73 -3.35 20.22
N ARG A 32 6.52 -4.09 19.43
CA ARG A 32 7.85 -4.58 19.85
C ARG A 32 8.88 -3.45 20.01
N GLN A 33 8.71 -2.33 19.32
CA GLN A 33 9.59 -1.17 19.48
C GLN A 33 9.30 -0.37 20.75
N ARG A 34 8.11 -0.51 21.34
CA ARG A 34 7.64 0.23 22.53
C ARG A 34 7.90 1.74 22.46
N PRO A 35 7.51 2.43 21.37
CA PRO A 35 7.64 3.88 21.32
C PRO A 35 6.59 4.53 22.23
N GLU A 36 6.96 5.58 22.96
CA GLU A 36 5.98 6.47 23.58
C GLU A 36 5.43 7.46 22.54
N THR A 37 6.35 8.08 21.78
CA THR A 37 6.06 9.00 20.67
C THR A 37 7.17 8.87 19.64
N GLY A 38 6.84 9.02 18.35
CA GLY A 38 7.84 9.00 17.29
C GLY A 38 7.26 9.26 15.90
N LEU A 39 8.10 9.12 14.89
CA LEU A 39 7.73 9.18 13.47
C LEU A 39 7.85 7.78 12.86
N LEU A 40 6.79 7.31 12.20
CA LEU A 40 6.82 6.13 11.35
C LEU A 40 6.85 6.57 9.88
N THR A 41 7.86 6.11 9.14
CA THR A 41 7.93 6.25 7.70
C THR A 41 7.75 4.88 7.06
N ILE A 42 6.78 4.77 6.16
CA ILE A 42 6.54 3.56 5.35
C ILE A 42 6.86 3.90 3.90
N PHE A 43 7.68 3.09 3.27
CA PHE A 43 8.13 3.30 1.89
C PHE A 43 7.82 2.07 1.04
N CYS A 44 7.06 2.26 -0.04
CA CYS A 44 6.84 1.25 -1.06
C CYS A 44 8.05 1.22 -2.00
N ARG A 45 8.69 0.06 -2.14
CA ARG A 45 9.87 -0.13 -3.00
C ARG A 45 9.51 -0.59 -4.42
N HIS A 46 8.25 -0.47 -4.81
CA HIS A 46 7.71 -0.89 -6.11
C HIS A 46 7.08 0.31 -6.81
N THR A 47 7.17 0.34 -8.14
CA THR A 47 6.60 1.41 -8.98
C THR A 47 5.15 1.14 -9.36
N SER A 48 4.73 -0.13 -9.37
CA SER A 48 3.38 -0.59 -9.69
C SER A 48 2.47 -0.78 -8.47
N ALA A 49 2.87 -0.26 -7.31
CA ALA A 49 2.08 -0.32 -6.07
C ALA A 49 2.20 0.97 -5.26
N SER A 50 1.17 1.30 -4.50
CA SER A 50 1.10 2.51 -3.68
C SER A 50 0.58 2.21 -2.27
N LEU A 51 0.79 3.15 -1.36
CA LEU A 51 0.29 3.11 0.02
C LEU A 51 -0.86 4.10 0.15
N VAL A 52 -1.96 3.65 0.75
CA VAL A 52 -3.12 4.50 1.05
C VAL A 52 -3.53 4.32 2.51
N ILE A 53 -4.03 5.38 3.13
CA ILE A 53 -4.70 5.33 4.43
C ILE A 53 -6.17 5.60 4.16
N GLN A 54 -7.03 4.65 4.51
CA GLN A 54 -8.46 4.68 4.19
C GLN A 54 -9.26 3.81 5.17
N GLU A 55 -10.59 3.77 5.03
CA GLU A 55 -11.47 3.03 5.94
C GLU A 55 -11.59 1.54 5.55
N ASN A 56 -11.24 0.66 6.49
CA ASN A 56 -11.38 -0.80 6.32
C ASN A 56 -12.58 -1.40 7.08
N ALA A 57 -13.41 -0.59 7.75
CA ALA A 57 -14.56 -1.07 8.51
C ALA A 57 -15.76 -1.45 7.62
N ASP A 58 -16.03 -0.66 6.58
CA ASP A 58 -17.04 -0.98 5.57
C ASP A 58 -16.38 -1.50 4.28
N PRO A 59 -16.60 -2.77 3.89
CA PRO A 59 -16.12 -3.33 2.63
C PRO A 59 -16.58 -2.57 1.37
N SER A 60 -17.63 -1.75 1.46
CA SER A 60 -18.10 -0.91 0.34
C SER A 60 -17.06 0.13 -0.06
N VAL A 61 -16.35 0.73 0.90
CA VAL A 61 -15.32 1.75 0.67
C VAL A 61 -14.18 1.20 -0.19
N GLN A 62 -13.70 0.00 0.12
CA GLN A 62 -12.67 -0.67 -0.68
C GLN A 62 -13.13 -0.92 -2.11
N ARG A 63 -14.39 -1.34 -2.31
CA ARG A 63 -14.97 -1.55 -3.65
C ARG A 63 -15.16 -0.24 -4.41
N ASP A 64 -15.49 0.85 -3.72
CA ASP A 64 -15.61 2.18 -4.33
C ASP A 64 -14.23 2.72 -4.74
N LEU A 65 -13.21 2.58 -3.89
CA LEU A 65 -11.84 2.96 -4.22
C LEU A 65 -11.30 2.16 -5.40
N ALA A 66 -11.47 0.84 -5.40
CA ALA A 66 -11.06 -0.01 -6.53
C ALA A 66 -11.74 0.44 -7.84
N ARG A 67 -13.04 0.73 -7.80
CA ARG A 67 -13.77 1.27 -8.96
C ARG A 67 -13.31 2.67 -9.35
N ALA A 68 -12.92 3.51 -8.38
CA ALA A 68 -12.40 4.84 -8.66
C ALA A 68 -11.05 4.78 -9.38
N PHE A 69 -10.14 3.92 -8.93
CA PHE A 69 -8.83 3.71 -9.58
C PHE A 69 -8.99 3.18 -11.01
N ALA A 70 -9.81 2.16 -11.22
CA ALA A 70 -10.07 1.59 -12.54
C ALA A 70 -10.69 2.61 -13.53
N ARG A 71 -11.40 3.64 -13.04
CA ARG A 71 -11.90 4.74 -13.87
C ARG A 71 -10.85 5.83 -14.12
N LEU A 72 -9.98 6.08 -13.14
CA LEU A 72 -8.97 7.14 -13.19
C LEU A 72 -7.81 6.77 -14.13
N ALA A 73 -7.37 5.51 -14.08
CA ALA A 73 -6.31 4.95 -14.91
C ALA A 73 -6.73 3.56 -15.41
N PRO A 74 -7.47 3.49 -16.52
CA PRO A 74 -7.90 2.21 -17.09
C PRO A 74 -6.74 1.51 -17.82
N GLU A 75 -6.49 0.23 -17.51
CA GLU A 75 -5.43 -0.63 -18.09
C GLU A 75 -5.33 -0.60 -19.63
N ASN A 76 -6.46 -0.42 -20.33
CA ASN A 76 -6.51 -0.44 -21.79
C ASN A 76 -6.88 0.93 -22.39
N ALA A 77 -6.38 2.02 -21.80
CA ALA A 77 -6.64 3.38 -22.27
C ALA A 77 -5.80 3.80 -23.50
N GLY A 78 -4.96 2.91 -24.03
CA GLY A 78 -4.07 3.21 -25.16
C GLY A 78 -2.83 3.99 -24.74
N TYR A 79 -2.21 3.60 -23.62
CA TYR A 79 -0.97 4.18 -23.14
C TYR A 79 0.19 3.87 -24.11
N GLU A 80 1.15 4.79 -24.21
CA GLU A 80 2.38 4.58 -25.00
C GLU A 80 3.34 3.57 -24.36
N HIS A 81 3.18 3.31 -23.07
CA HIS A 81 3.97 2.34 -22.31
C HIS A 81 3.15 1.07 -22.14
N ASP A 82 3.30 0.13 -23.09
CA ASP A 82 2.50 -1.10 -23.20
C ASP A 82 3.37 -2.34 -23.50
N MET A 83 4.67 -2.25 -23.24
CA MET A 83 5.66 -3.25 -23.64
C MET A 83 5.51 -4.55 -22.85
N GLU A 84 5.01 -4.49 -21.62
CA GLU A 84 4.77 -5.65 -20.74
C GLU A 84 3.33 -6.19 -20.82
N GLY A 85 2.44 -5.50 -21.56
CA GLY A 85 1.05 -5.89 -21.75
C GLY A 85 0.07 -4.91 -21.10
N ALA A 86 -1.16 -5.37 -20.88
CA ALA A 86 -2.24 -4.51 -20.38
C ALA A 86 -2.08 -4.08 -18.90
N ASP A 87 -1.14 -4.67 -18.15
CA ASP A 87 -0.88 -4.31 -16.74
C ASP A 87 0.36 -3.39 -16.56
N ASP A 88 0.97 -2.95 -17.66
CA ASP A 88 2.14 -2.08 -17.67
C ASP A 88 1.80 -0.64 -17.23
N MET A 89 0.59 -0.17 -17.57
CA MET A 89 0.02 1.15 -17.24
C MET A 89 -1.45 1.08 -16.86
#